data_AF-A0A060BHB7-F1
#
_entry.id   AF-A0A060BHB7-F1
#
_cell.length_a   1.000
_cell.length_b   1.000
_cell.length_c   1.000
_cell.angle_alpha   90.00
_cell.angle_beta   90.00
_cell.angle_gamma   90.00
#
_symmetry.space_group_name_H-M   'P 1'
#
loop_
_entity.id
_entity.type
_entity.pdbx_description
1 polymer ?
#
loop_
_entity_poly.entity_id
_entity_poly.type
_entity_poly.pdbx_seq_one_letter_code
_entity_poly.pdbx_strand_id
1 'polypeptide(L)'
;DLPGIIRRLDYLKTLGVDALWLTPFYPSPQVDNGYDVADYLDVDPSYGTLDDFDQLVAEAHRRGLRIILDMVFNHTSTRHPWFLDAARPASPHRAFYIWRDGVAGAPP
;
A
#
# COMPACT_ATOMS: atom_id res chain seq x y z
N ASP A 1 12.99 1.02 5.36
CA ASP A 1 12.09 2.02 5.97
C ASP A 1 12.20 3.32 5.19
N LEU A 2 11.22 4.21 5.32
CA LEU A 2 11.17 5.51 4.64
C LEU A 2 12.35 6.41 5.06
N PRO A 3 12.75 6.49 6.35
CA PRO A 3 13.96 7.23 6.74
C PRO A 3 15.24 6.69 6.09
N GLY A 4 15.32 5.39 5.81
CA GLY A 4 16.41 4.79 5.05
C GLY A 4 16.51 5.29 3.62
N ILE A 5 15.35 5.47 2.95
CA ILE A 5 15.30 6.06 1.61
C ILE A 5 15.75 7.52 1.65
N ILE A 6 15.28 8.30 2.64
CA ILE A 6 15.67 9.71 2.84
C ILE A 6 17.20 9.84 2.90
N ARG A 7 17.88 8.99 3.68
CA ARG A 7 19.35 8.98 3.81
C ARG A 7 20.10 8.70 2.50
N ARG A 8 19.42 8.20 1.46
CA ARG A 8 20.02 7.83 0.17
C ARG A 8 19.67 8.78 -0.97
N LEU A 9 18.83 9.79 -0.75
CA LEU A 9 18.37 10.70 -1.82
C LEU A 9 19.53 11.42 -2.53
N ASP A 10 20.57 11.82 -1.81
CA ASP A 10 21.76 12.48 -2.41
C ASP A 10 22.56 11.52 -3.31
N TYR A 11 22.66 10.25 -2.90
CA TYR A 11 23.26 9.21 -3.72
C TYR A 11 22.44 8.97 -5.00
N LEU A 12 21.12 8.84 -4.87
CA LEU A 12 20.22 8.65 -6.02
C LEU A 12 20.30 9.84 -6.99
N LYS A 13 20.40 11.06 -6.48
CA LYS A 13 20.60 12.24 -7.31
C LYS A 13 21.94 12.22 -8.05
N THR A 14 23.00 11.74 -7.40
CA THR A 14 24.34 11.60 -8.00
C THR A 14 24.34 10.60 -9.17
N LEU A 15 23.50 9.57 -9.11
CA LEU A 15 23.30 8.62 -10.21
C LEU A 15 22.51 9.21 -11.39
N GLY A 16 21.96 10.42 -11.27
CA GLY A 16 21.15 11.06 -12.30
C GLY A 16 19.70 10.59 -12.32
N VAL A 17 19.18 10.06 -11.21
CA VAL A 17 17.75 9.71 -11.09
C VAL A 17 16.87 10.96 -11.09
N ASP A 18 15.72 10.89 -11.76
CA ASP A 18 14.71 11.95 -11.82
C ASP A 18 13.45 11.66 -11.01
N ALA A 19 13.14 10.38 -10.77
CA ALA A 19 11.95 9.94 -10.05
C ALA A 19 12.19 8.65 -9.27
N LEU A 20 11.50 8.50 -8.14
CA LEU A 20 11.43 7.29 -7.34
C LEU A 20 10.03 6.69 -7.47
N TRP A 21 9.95 5.44 -7.93
CA TRP A 21 8.74 4.64 -7.84
C TRP A 21 8.82 3.79 -6.57
N LEU A 22 7.90 4.03 -5.64
CA LEU A 22 7.78 3.27 -4.40
C LEU A 22 6.75 2.15 -4.61
N THR A 23 7.17 0.91 -4.36
CA THR A 23 6.25 -0.21 -4.19
C THR A 23 5.33 0.05 -2.98
N PRO A 24 4.19 -0.65 -2.85
CA PRO A 24 3.25 -0.43 -1.76
C PRO A 24 3.90 -0.44 -0.38
N PHE A 25 3.65 0.60 0.41
CA PHE A 25 4.13 0.76 1.79
C PHE A 25 2.99 1.01 2.79
N TYR A 26 1.75 0.78 2.35
CA TYR A 26 0.54 0.86 3.17
C TYR A 26 0.47 -0.31 4.17
N PRO A 27 -0.27 -0.18 5.29
CA PRO A 27 -0.53 -1.30 6.19
C PRO A 27 -0.99 -2.54 5.45
N SER A 28 -0.24 -3.62 5.61
CA SER A 28 -0.51 -4.90 4.95
C SER A 28 -0.17 -6.05 5.90
N PRO A 29 -0.91 -7.17 5.85
CA PRO A 29 -0.49 -8.40 6.52
C PRO A 29 0.77 -9.04 5.93
N GLN A 30 1.30 -8.48 4.84
CA GLN A 30 2.50 -8.90 4.13
C GLN A 30 2.39 -10.30 3.51
N VAL A 31 1.18 -10.75 3.16
CA VAL A 31 1.00 -12.04 2.45
C VAL A 31 1.48 -11.92 1.01
N ASP A 32 1.34 -10.73 0.41
CA ASP A 32 1.81 -10.41 -0.93
C ASP A 32 2.73 -9.17 -0.90
N ASN A 33 3.63 -9.10 0.08
CA ASN A 33 4.68 -8.07 0.21
C ASN A 33 4.17 -6.61 0.02
N GLY A 34 3.02 -6.29 0.63
CA GLY A 34 2.42 -4.95 0.59
C GLY A 34 1.29 -4.78 -0.43
N TYR A 35 1.12 -5.70 -1.39
CA TYR A 35 0.03 -5.60 -2.38
C TYR A 35 -1.33 -6.02 -1.81
N ASP A 36 -1.36 -6.80 -0.72
CA ASP A 36 -2.55 -7.08 0.08
C ASP A 36 -2.82 -5.95 1.11
N VAL A 37 -3.29 -4.80 0.63
CA VAL A 37 -3.49 -3.58 1.43
C VAL A 37 -4.67 -3.71 2.42
N ALA A 38 -4.45 -3.39 3.69
CA ALA A 38 -5.45 -3.40 4.75
C ALA A 38 -5.98 -2.00 5.12
N ASP A 39 -5.20 -0.95 4.85
CA ASP A 39 -5.61 0.45 4.98
C ASP A 39 -4.85 1.29 3.95
N TYR A 40 -5.55 2.05 3.11
CA TYR A 40 -4.94 2.89 2.08
C TYR A 40 -4.51 4.28 2.57
N LEU A 41 -4.82 4.63 3.83
CA LEU A 41 -4.66 5.98 4.35
C LEU A 41 -3.50 6.15 5.35
N ASP A 42 -2.75 5.08 5.59
CA ASP A 42 -1.63 5.09 6.54
C ASP A 42 -0.40 4.40 5.93
N VAL A 43 0.71 4.41 6.68
CA VAL A 43 1.97 3.74 6.37
C VAL A 43 2.11 2.48 7.23
N ASP A 44 2.60 1.39 6.64
CA ASP A 44 2.90 0.18 7.41
C ASP A 44 3.95 0.52 8.49
N PRO A 45 3.70 0.22 9.78
CA PRO A 45 4.61 0.57 10.87
C PRO A 45 6.03 -0.01 10.72
N SER A 46 6.21 -1.07 9.93
CA SER A 46 7.53 -1.62 9.62
C SER A 46 8.36 -0.73 8.68
N TYR A 47 7.72 0.20 7.96
CA TYR A 47 8.36 1.12 7.04
C TYR A 47 8.46 2.55 7.58
N GLY A 48 7.59 2.97 8.50
CA GLY A 48 7.65 4.27 9.14
C GLY A 48 6.26 4.80 9.50
N THR A 49 6.13 6.12 9.45
CA THR A 49 4.91 6.87 9.74
C THR A 49 4.50 7.77 8.57
N LEU A 50 3.30 8.34 8.62
CA LEU A 50 2.90 9.40 7.68
C LEU A 50 3.85 10.62 7.74
N ASP A 51 4.36 10.99 8.92
CA ASP A 51 5.34 12.08 9.05
C ASP A 51 6.66 11.74 8.32
N ASP A 52 7.11 10.48 8.40
CA ASP A 52 8.29 10.03 7.64
C ASP A 52 8.04 10.07 6.13
N PHE A 53 6.82 9.76 5.67
CA PHE A 53 6.44 9.87 4.27
C PHE A 53 6.41 11.33 3.81
N ASP A 54 5.83 12.23 4.59
CA ASP A 54 5.84 13.67 4.33
C ASP A 54 7.27 14.21 4.23
N GLN A 55 8.15 13.78 5.15
CA GLN A 55 9.57 14.13 5.12
C GLN A 55 10.27 13.60 3.86
N LEU A 56 9.97 12.35 3.45
CA LEU A 56 10.51 11.77 2.22
C LEU A 56 10.11 12.58 0.99
N VAL A 57 8.83 12.95 0.88
CA VAL A 57 8.32 13.75 -0.24
C VAL A 57 8.99 15.12 -0.26
N ALA A 58 9.06 15.81 0.88
CA ALA A 58 9.69 17.12 0.98
C ALA A 58 11.19 17.09 0.58
N GLU A 59 11.94 16.12 1.12
CA GLU A 59 13.38 16.01 0.85
C GLU A 59 13.67 15.54 -0.59
N ALA A 60 12.82 14.71 -1.18
CA ALA A 60 12.91 14.32 -2.58
C ALA A 60 12.68 15.53 -3.50
N HIS A 61 11.60 16.28 -3.28
CA HIS A 61 11.27 17.46 -4.07
C HIS A 61 12.35 18.55 -3.96
N ARG A 62 12.95 18.75 -2.78
CA ARG A 62 14.09 19.69 -2.59
C ARG A 62 15.29 19.37 -3.50
N ARG A 63 15.43 18.12 -3.92
CA ARG A 63 16.49 17.63 -4.84
C ARG A 63 16.02 17.52 -6.30
N GLY A 64 14.79 17.96 -6.59
CA GLY A 64 14.16 17.82 -7.89
C GLY A 64 13.85 16.37 -8.27
N LEU A 65 13.73 15.47 -7.29
CA LEU A 65 13.30 14.08 -7.49
C LEU A 65 11.77 14.02 -7.37
N ARG A 66 11.11 13.34 -8.30
CA ARG A 66 9.65 13.07 -8.24
C ARG A 66 9.37 11.80 -7.46
N ILE A 67 8.21 11.71 -6.83
CA ILE A 67 7.72 10.48 -6.17
C ILE A 67 6.52 9.94 -6.94
N ILE A 68 6.52 8.64 -7.22
CA ILE A 68 5.41 7.90 -7.81
C ILE A 68 5.02 6.80 -6.83
N LEU A 69 3.73 6.75 -6.49
CA LEU A 69 3.18 5.71 -5.61
C LEU A 69 2.56 4.62 -6.44
N ASP A 70 2.83 3.37 -6.07
CA ASP A 70 2.05 2.23 -6.53
C ASP A 70 0.71 2.19 -5.79
N MET A 71 -0.38 1.94 -6.52
CA MET A 71 -1.73 1.87 -5.97
C MET A 71 -2.45 0.62 -6.48
N VAL A 72 -2.86 -0.23 -5.53
CA VAL A 72 -3.56 -1.48 -5.83
C VAL A 72 -5.06 -1.26 -5.76
N PHE A 73 -5.73 -1.13 -6.91
CA PHE A 73 -7.18 -0.91 -6.97
C PHE A 73 -8.01 -2.17 -7.23
N ASN A 74 -7.37 -3.25 -7.68
CA ASN A 74 -8.08 -4.46 -8.07
C ASN A 74 -8.62 -5.26 -6.88
N HIS A 75 -7.93 -5.23 -5.74
CA HIS A 75 -8.23 -6.04 -4.56
C HIS A 75 -7.74 -5.35 -3.29
N THR A 76 -8.25 -5.80 -2.14
CA THR A 76 -7.78 -5.43 -0.81
C THR A 76 -7.44 -6.70 -0.01
N SER A 77 -6.72 -6.55 1.09
CA SER A 77 -6.54 -7.61 2.09
C SER A 77 -7.87 -8.13 2.64
N THR A 78 -7.91 -9.41 3.04
CA THR A 78 -9.01 -9.97 3.83
C THR A 78 -9.07 -9.41 5.26
N ARG A 79 -8.04 -8.66 5.69
CA ARG A 79 -8.07 -7.90 6.95
C ARG A 79 -8.55 -6.46 6.78
N HIS A 80 -8.80 -6.00 5.55
CA HIS A 80 -9.29 -4.65 5.30
C HIS A 80 -10.71 -4.47 5.90
N PRO A 81 -11.03 -3.33 6.54
CA PRO A 81 -12.36 -3.07 7.11
C PRO A 81 -13.53 -3.33 6.14
N TRP A 82 -13.38 -2.96 4.87
CA TRP A 82 -14.36 -3.26 3.81
C TRP A 82 -14.61 -4.75 3.64
N PHE A 83 -13.58 -5.60 3.62
CA PHE A 83 -13.76 -7.04 3.47
C PHE A 83 -14.43 -7.65 4.71
N LEU A 84 -13.97 -7.26 5.89
CA LEU A 84 -14.55 -7.71 7.17
C LEU A 84 -16.03 -7.34 7.28
N ASP A 85 -16.40 -6.15 6.81
CA ASP A 85 -17.79 -5.71 6.76
C ASP A 85 -18.59 -6.47 5.68
N ALA A 86 -18.06 -6.55 4.46
CA ALA A 86 -18.68 -7.24 3.34
C ALA A 86 -18.92 -8.74 3.61
N ALA A 87 -18.12 -9.37 4.48
CA ALA A 87 -18.34 -10.74 4.89
C ALA A 87 -19.72 -10.95 5.56
N ARG A 88 -20.33 -9.89 6.11
CA ARG A 88 -21.70 -9.90 6.65
C ARG A 88 -22.71 -9.80 5.49
N PRO A 89 -23.61 -10.78 5.28
CA PRO A 89 -24.51 -10.80 4.13
C PRO A 89 -25.40 -9.57 3.95
N ALA A 90 -25.79 -8.91 5.05
CA ALA A 90 -26.64 -7.72 5.02
C ALA A 90 -25.86 -6.39 4.88
N SER A 91 -24.53 -6.43 4.78
CA SER A 91 -23.72 -5.21 4.72
C SER A 91 -23.88 -4.47 3.40
N PRO A 92 -23.95 -3.13 3.40
CA PRO A 92 -23.88 -2.35 2.16
C PRO A 92 -22.54 -2.55 1.43
N HIS A 93 -21.45 -2.87 2.14
CA HIS A 93 -20.16 -3.18 1.54
C HIS A 93 -20.11 -4.58 0.89
N ARG A 94 -21.16 -5.41 1.02
CA ARG A 94 -21.20 -6.74 0.40
C ARG A 94 -20.89 -6.68 -1.10
N ALA A 95 -21.42 -5.65 -1.78
CA ALA A 95 -21.25 -5.44 -3.21
C ALA A 95 -19.85 -4.96 -3.63
N PHE A 96 -18.94 -4.65 -2.69
CA PHE A 96 -17.56 -4.28 -3.00
C PHE A 96 -16.72 -5.49 -3.47
N TYR A 97 -17.18 -6.71 -3.16
CA TYR A 97 -16.48 -7.95 -3.52
C TYR A 97 -17.41 -8.90 -4.28
N ILE A 98 -16.81 -9.80 -5.03
CA ILE A 98 -17.54 -10.82 -5.80
C ILE A 98 -17.74 -12.05 -4.91
N TRP A 99 -18.99 -12.38 -4.62
CA TRP A 99 -19.37 -13.56 -3.83
C TRP A 99 -20.08 -14.58 -4.71
N ARG A 100 -19.75 -15.87 -4.51
CA ARG A 100 -20.44 -17.00 -5.14
C ARG A 100 -20.61 -18.12 -4.15
N ASP A 101 -21.74 -18.82 -4.23
CA ASP A 101 -21.97 -20.01 -3.42
C ASP A 101 -21.05 -21.13 -3.88
N GLY A 102 -20.38 -21.78 -2.93
CA GLY A 102 -19.53 -22.93 -3.21
C GLY A 102 -20.37 -24.17 -3.55
N VAL A 103 -19.81 -25.05 -4.40
CA VAL A 103 -20.39 -26.37 -4.66
C VAL A 103 -19.66 -27.40 -3.80
N ALA A 104 -20.42 -28.20 -3.03
CA ALA A 104 -19.86 -29.19 -2.14
C ALA A 104 -18.94 -30.18 -2.90
N GLY A 105 -17.71 -30.35 -2.41
CA GLY A 105 -16.72 -31.26 -3.01
C GLY A 105 -15.97 -30.71 -4.22
N ALA A 106 -16.26 -29.49 -4.67
CA ALA A 106 -15.48 -28.78 -5.68
C ALA A 106 -14.60 -27.71 -5.03
N PRO A 107 -13.41 -27.40 -5.59
CA PRO A 107 -12.71 -26.19 -5.21
C PRO A 107 -13.59 -24.95 -5.52
N PRO A 108 -13.42 -23.87 -4.75
CA PRO A 108 -14.12 -22.61 -4.99
C PRO A 108 -13.83 -22.01 -6.37
#